data_AF-A0ABD0NLP2-F1
#
_entry.id   AF-A0ABD0NLP2-F1
#
_cell.length_a   1.000
_cell.length_b   1.000
_cell.length_c   1.000
_cell.angle_alpha   90.00
_cell.angle_beta   90.00
_cell.angle_gamma   90.00
#
_symmetry.space_group_name_H-M   'P 1'
#
loop_
_entity.id
_entity.type
_entity.pdbx_description
1 polymer ?
#
loop_
_entity_poly.entity_id
_entity_poly.type
_entity_poly.pdbx_seq_one_letter_code
_entity_poly.pdbx_strand_id
1 'polypeptide(L)'
;FPGVVVRPIGEFRSTVDYQYQLLRCNVDLLKIIQLGLTFMNEDGDYPPGTTTWQFNFKFNLTEDMYSQDSIDLLQNSGLQFKKHEEEGIDTLYFAELLMTSGLVLCENV
;
A
#
# COMPACT_ATOMS: atom_id res chain seq x y z
N PHE A 1 -3.55 -1.00 2.93
CA PHE A 1 -3.12 -0.22 4.11
C PHE A 1 -3.93 -0.70 5.31
N PRO A 2 -3.30 -1.12 6.41
CA PRO A 2 -4.00 -1.73 7.56
C PRO A 2 -4.32 -0.75 8.71
N GLY A 3 -4.42 0.55 8.44
CA GLY A 3 -4.92 1.54 9.39
C GLY A 3 -3.86 2.31 10.17
N VAL A 4 -4.24 2.85 11.32
CA VAL A 4 -3.37 3.58 12.25
C VAL A 4 -3.36 2.83 13.58
N VAL A 5 -2.19 2.40 14.03
CA VAL A 5 -1.99 1.62 15.27
C VAL A 5 -1.24 2.40 16.34
N VAL A 6 -0.47 3.42 15.96
CA VAL A 6 0.31 4.24 16.89
C VAL A 6 0.07 5.73 16.66
N ARG A 7 0.24 6.51 17.73
CA ARG A 7 0.29 7.97 17.69
C ARG A 7 1.58 8.44 18.35
N PRO A 8 2.40 9.26 17.67
CA PRO A 8 3.65 9.74 18.25
C PRO A 8 3.36 10.71 19.40
N ILE A 9 4.14 10.60 20.48
CA ILE A 9 4.03 11.47 21.67
C ILE A 9 5.29 12.33 21.73
N GLY A 10 5.12 13.65 21.92
CA GLY A 10 6.24 14.58 22.04
C GLY A 10 5.89 16.01 21.61
N GLU A 11 6.90 16.87 21.57
CA GLU A 11 6.80 18.19 20.95
C GLU A 11 7.07 18.10 19.46
N PHE A 12 6.24 18.76 18.66
CA PHE A 12 6.34 18.79 17.20
C PHE A 12 6.53 20.23 16.75
N ARG A 13 7.33 20.43 15.69
CA ARG A 13 7.68 21.78 15.21
C ARG A 13 6.49 22.50 14.57
N SER A 14 5.53 21.74 14.08
CA SER A 14 4.28 22.24 13.48
C SER A 14 3.24 21.11 13.41
N THR A 15 2.01 21.45 13.06
CA THR A 15 0.97 20.47 12.72
C THR A 15 1.40 19.57 11.57
N VAL A 16 2.08 20.10 10.55
CA VAL A 16 2.56 19.32 9.39
C VAL A 16 3.60 18.29 9.82
N ASP A 17 4.53 18.69 10.68
CA ASP A 17 5.54 17.79 11.24
C ASP A 17 4.87 16.65 12.04
N TYR A 18 3.88 16.98 12.89
CA TYR A 18 3.10 15.95 13.59
C TYR A 18 2.40 14.97 12.63
N GLN A 19 1.74 15.46 11.58
CA GLN A 19 1.07 14.59 10.60
C GLN A 19 2.08 13.71 9.84
N TYR A 20 3.26 14.25 9.50
CA TYR A 20 4.33 13.46 8.88
C TYR A 20 4.83 12.38 9.84
N GLN A 21 5.10 12.68 11.11
CA GLN A 21 5.53 11.67 12.09
C GLN A 21 4.44 10.62 12.31
N LEU A 22 3.17 11.02 12.36
CA LEU A 22 2.05 10.09 12.47
C LEU A 22 2.02 9.12 11.28
N LEU A 23 2.15 9.64 10.05
CA LEU A 23 2.21 8.82 8.84
C LEU A 23 3.43 7.89 8.89
N ARG A 24 4.62 8.45 9.11
CA ARG A 24 5.90 7.73 9.12
C ARG A 24 5.88 6.57 10.10
N CYS A 25 5.53 6.81 11.36
CA CYS A 25 5.53 5.75 12.37
C CYS A 25 4.58 4.59 12.01
N ASN A 26 3.43 4.89 11.41
CA ASN A 26 2.50 3.83 10.99
C ASN A 26 2.97 3.12 9.72
N VAL A 27 3.50 3.85 8.73
CA VAL A 27 4.06 3.25 7.51
C VAL A 27 5.26 2.36 7.81
N ASP A 28 6.14 2.76 8.73
CA ASP A 28 7.31 1.98 9.11
C ASP A 28 6.93 0.67 9.85
N LEU A 29 5.81 0.67 10.59
CA LEU A 29 5.35 -0.49 11.38
C LEU A 29 4.42 -1.44 10.62
N LEU A 30 3.68 -0.93 9.63
CA LEU A 30 2.59 -1.64 8.98
C LEU A 30 2.98 -2.12 7.60
N LYS A 31 2.59 -3.36 7.28
CA LYS A 31 2.79 -3.90 5.93
C LYS A 31 1.67 -3.45 4.99
N ILE A 32 2.05 -3.16 3.74
CA ILE A 32 1.10 -2.91 2.66
C ILE A 32 0.29 -4.17 2.36
N ILE A 33 -0.99 -4.02 1.99
CA ILE A 33 -1.88 -5.14 1.64
C ILE A 33 -2.17 -5.16 0.13
N GLN A 34 -2.49 -4.00 -0.43
CA GLN A 34 -2.79 -3.84 -1.85
C GLN A 34 -2.24 -2.54 -2.41
N LEU A 35 -1.92 -2.55 -3.70
CA LEU A 35 -1.63 -1.39 -4.53
C LEU A 35 -2.41 -1.50 -5.84
N GLY A 36 -3.17 -0.47 -6.17
CA GLY A 36 -3.84 -0.35 -7.47
C GLY A 36 -3.07 0.61 -8.38
N LEU A 37 -2.72 0.17 -9.58
CA LEU A 37 -2.14 1.02 -10.63
C LEU A 37 -3.07 1.02 -11.84
N THR A 38 -3.46 2.21 -12.30
CA THR A 38 -4.26 2.40 -13.52
C THR A 38 -3.45 3.25 -14.50
N PHE A 39 -3.41 2.83 -15.76
CA PHE A 39 -2.62 3.47 -16.81
C PHE A 39 -3.52 4.12 -17.85
N MET A 40 -3.17 5.35 -18.21
CA MET A 40 -3.88 6.20 -19.18
C MET A 40 -2.87 7.11 -19.90
N ASN A 41 -3.23 7.62 -21.07
CA ASN A 41 -2.43 8.64 -21.76
C ASN A 41 -2.77 10.05 -21.24
N GLU A 42 -2.12 11.08 -21.81
CA GLU A 42 -2.32 12.50 -21.43
C GLU A 42 -3.76 13.00 -21.63
N ASP A 43 -4.47 12.45 -22.62
CA ASP A 43 -5.88 12.77 -22.90
C ASP A 43 -6.85 12.05 -21.96
N GLY A 44 -6.34 11.11 -21.16
CA GLY A 44 -7.09 10.27 -20.23
C GLY A 44 -7.75 9.04 -20.87
N ASP A 45 -7.35 8.70 -22.10
CA ASP A 45 -7.76 7.48 -22.76
C ASP A 45 -6.98 6.27 -22.22
N TYR A 46 -7.68 5.14 -22.16
CA TYR A 46 -7.13 3.89 -21.68
C TYR A 46 -6.54 3.05 -22.81
N PRO A 47 -5.45 2.28 -22.55
CA PRO A 47 -4.99 1.29 -23.49
C PRO A 47 -6.05 0.19 -23.70
N PRO A 48 -6.06 -0.50 -24.86
CA PRO A 48 -6.96 -1.63 -25.06
C PRO A 48 -6.63 -2.79 -24.11
N GLY A 49 -7.66 -3.44 -23.58
CA GLY A 49 -7.50 -4.59 -22.68
C GLY A 49 -7.51 -4.21 -21.20
N THR A 50 -6.55 -4.73 -20.43
CA THR A 50 -6.42 -4.42 -19.01
C THR A 50 -5.73 -3.08 -18.81
N THR A 51 -6.36 -2.21 -18.03
CA THR A 51 -5.91 -0.84 -17.79
C THR A 51 -5.54 -0.61 -16.33
N THR A 52 -6.10 -1.44 -15.44
CA THR A 52 -5.92 -1.38 -13.99
C THR A 52 -5.41 -2.73 -13.48
N TRP A 53 -4.33 -2.67 -12.69
CA TRP A 53 -3.74 -3.79 -12.00
C TRP A 53 -3.89 -3.60 -10.50
N GLN A 54 -4.36 -4.63 -9.81
CA GLN A 54 -4.39 -4.69 -8.36
C GLN A 54 -3.37 -5.72 -7.88
N PHE A 55 -2.27 -5.23 -7.32
CA PHE A 55 -1.23 -6.04 -6.70
C PHE A 55 -1.67 -6.39 -5.28
N ASN A 56 -1.65 -7.68 -4.97
CA ASN A 56 -2.06 -8.22 -3.66
C ASN A 56 -0.82 -8.73 -2.95
N PHE A 57 -0.40 -8.07 -1.88
CA PHE A 57 0.86 -8.36 -1.18
C PHE A 57 0.69 -9.40 -0.08
N LYS A 58 1.79 -10.06 0.27
CA LYS A 58 1.82 -11.01 1.36
C LYS A 58 1.47 -10.33 2.69
N PHE A 59 0.47 -10.88 3.39
CA PHE A 59 0.01 -10.35 4.66
C PHE A 59 -0.53 -11.48 5.53
N ASN A 60 -0.11 -11.52 6.80
CA ASN A 60 -0.48 -12.56 7.77
C ASN A 60 -1.17 -11.94 8.99
N LEU A 61 -2.44 -12.26 9.23
CA LEU A 61 -3.21 -11.74 10.37
C LEU A 61 -2.73 -12.25 11.74
N THR A 62 -1.86 -13.27 11.78
CA THR A 62 -1.29 -13.80 13.02
C THR A 62 0.01 -13.09 13.38
N GLU A 63 0.80 -12.69 12.37
CA GLU A 63 2.17 -12.17 12.56
C GLU A 63 2.25 -10.64 12.39
N ASP A 64 1.46 -10.07 11.48
CA ASP A 64 1.57 -8.68 11.09
C ASP A 64 0.74 -7.76 11.98
N MET A 65 1.24 -6.55 12.23
CA MET A 65 0.49 -5.53 12.95
C MET A 65 -0.62 -4.94 12.08
N TYR A 66 -1.78 -4.68 12.69
CA TYR A 66 -2.92 -4.05 12.03
C TYR A 66 -3.87 -3.38 13.04
N SER A 67 -4.75 -2.52 12.53
CA SER A 67 -5.93 -2.05 13.24
C SER A 67 -7.11 -2.98 12.96
N GLN A 68 -7.78 -3.48 14.01
CA GLN A 68 -8.91 -4.40 13.87
C GLN A 68 -10.02 -3.80 12.98
N ASP A 69 -10.38 -2.53 13.21
CA ASP A 69 -11.38 -1.81 12.41
C ASP A 69 -11.03 -1.80 10.92
N SER A 70 -9.73 -1.71 10.58
CA SER A 70 -9.28 -1.72 9.19
C SER A 70 -9.34 -3.11 8.57
N ILE A 71 -9.04 -4.17 9.32
CA ILE A 71 -9.20 -5.55 8.86
C ILE A 71 -10.66 -5.87 8.62
N ASP A 72 -11.54 -5.51 9.54
CA ASP A 72 -12.98 -5.75 9.42
C ASP A 72 -13.54 -5.04 8.18
N LEU A 73 -13.16 -3.77 7.97
CA LEU A 73 -13.53 -3.02 6.77
C LEU A 73 -13.07 -3.72 5.48
N LEU A 74 -11.82 -4.18 5.44
CA LEU A 74 -11.27 -4.84 4.26
C LEU A 74 -11.91 -6.21 4.01
N GLN A 75 -12.18 -7.00 5.05
CA GLN A 75 -12.92 -8.26 4.94
C GLN A 75 -14.34 -8.03 4.41
N ASN A 76 -15.05 -7.03 4.95
CA ASN A 76 -16.37 -6.65 4.47
C ASN A 76 -16.36 -6.12 3.04
N SER A 77 -15.23 -5.58 2.58
CA SER A 77 -15.03 -5.17 1.19
C SER A 77 -14.64 -6.32 0.25
N GLY A 78 -14.59 -7.56 0.76
CA GLY A 78 -14.31 -8.77 -0.01
C GLY A 78 -12.84 -9.20 -0.05
N LEU A 79 -11.98 -8.62 0.78
CA LEU A 79 -10.57 -8.97 0.81
C LEU A 79 -10.33 -10.37 1.42
N GLN A 80 -9.60 -11.22 0.72
CA GLN A 80 -9.34 -12.61 1.12
C GLN A 80 -7.96 -12.74 1.78
N PHE A 81 -7.85 -12.45 3.08
CA PHE A 81 -6.58 -12.47 3.80
C PHE A 81 -5.83 -13.81 3.74
N LYS A 82 -6.54 -14.94 3.74
CA LYS A 82 -5.90 -16.25 3.55
C LYS A 82 -5.13 -16.35 2.23
N LYS A 83 -5.68 -15.78 1.16
CA LYS A 83 -5.02 -15.73 -0.15
C LYS A 83 -3.81 -14.79 -0.14
N HIS A 84 -3.89 -13.68 0.59
CA HIS A 84 -2.72 -12.81 0.80
C HIS A 84 -1.61 -13.56 1.55
N GLU A 85 -1.94 -14.36 2.56
CA GLU A 85 -0.95 -15.13 3.31
C GLU A 85 -0.26 -16.21 2.45
N GLU A 86 -1.05 -16.96 1.68
CA GLU A 86 -0.58 -18.12 0.90
C GLU A 86 0.02 -17.74 -0.47
N GLU A 87 -0.55 -16.75 -1.15
CA GLU A 87 -0.24 -16.39 -2.55
C GLU A 87 0.19 -14.93 -2.74
N GLY A 88 0.27 -14.15 -1.66
CA GLY A 88 0.58 -12.73 -1.75
C GLY A 88 1.99 -12.45 -2.27
N ILE A 89 2.12 -11.35 -3.01
CA ILE A 89 3.37 -10.90 -3.62
C ILE A 89 4.35 -10.46 -2.52
N ASP A 90 5.60 -10.89 -2.63
CA ASP A 90 6.68 -10.36 -1.80
C ASP A 90 6.98 -8.91 -2.19
N THR A 91 7.02 -8.02 -1.19
CA THR A 91 7.13 -6.57 -1.43
C THR A 91 8.48 -6.18 -2.00
N LEU A 92 9.57 -6.86 -1.63
CA LEU A 92 10.91 -6.59 -2.16
C LEU A 92 11.02 -7.04 -3.61
N TYR A 93 10.47 -8.21 -3.93
CA TYR A 93 10.40 -8.68 -5.31
C TYR A 93 9.58 -7.74 -6.20
N PHE A 94 8.44 -7.26 -5.72
CA PHE A 94 7.66 -6.24 -6.44
C PHE A 94 8.45 -4.94 -6.63
N ALA A 95 9.13 -4.47 -5.57
CA ALA A 95 9.92 -3.25 -5.63
C ALA A 95 11.04 -3.35 -6.67
N GLU A 96 11.74 -4.48 -6.74
CA GLU A 96 12.76 -4.74 -7.76
C GLU A 96 12.18 -4.58 -9.17
N LEU A 97 11.06 -5.24 -9.46
CA LEU A 97 10.41 -5.16 -10.78
C LEU A 97 9.93 -3.73 -11.09
N LEU A 98 9.34 -3.04 -10.11
CA LEU A 98 8.86 -1.67 -10.27
C LEU A 98 10.00 -0.72 -10.60
N MET A 99 11.15 -0.85 -9.92
CA MET A 99 12.32 0.00 -10.13
C MET A 99 12.86 -0.06 -11.56
N THR A 100 12.74 -1.21 -12.23
CA THR A 100 13.18 -1.39 -13.62
C THR A 100 12.06 -1.31 -14.66
N SER A 101 10.82 -1.06 -14.23
CA SER A 101 9.64 -1.06 -15.12
C SER A 101 9.53 0.16 -16.03
N GLY A 102 10.28 1.23 -15.74
CA GLY A 102 10.15 2.54 -16.38
C GLY A 102 9.05 3.41 -15.77
N LEU A 103 8.28 2.92 -14.79
CA LEU A 103 7.19 3.68 -14.16
C LEU A 103 7.65 4.68 -13.10
N VAL A 104 8.86 4.48 -12.56
CA VAL A 104 9.45 5.33 -11.53
C VAL A 104 10.83 5.77 -11.98
N LEU A 105 11.30 6.89 -11.43
CA LEU A 105 12.61 7.49 -11.74
C LEU A 105 12.81 7.83 -13.23
N CYS A 106 11.72 8.06 -13.96
CA CYS A 106 11.72 8.49 -15.34
C CYS A 106 11.01 9.85 -15.43
N GLU A 107 11.70 10.89 -15.90
CA GLU A 107 11.16 12.27 -15.97
C GLU A 107 10.21 12.48 -17.17
N ASN A 108 10.19 11.53 -18.11
CA ASN A 108 9.53 11.65 -19.42
C ASN A 108 8.34 10.67 -19.58
N VAL A 109 7.67 10.31 -18.48
CA VAL A 109 6.49 9.43 -18.47
C VAL A 109 5.25 10.23 -18.11
#